data_AF-A0A9P7KE96-F1
#
_entry.id   AF-A0A9P7KE96-F1
#
_cell.length_a   1.000
_cell.length_b   1.000
_cell.length_c   1.000
_cell.angle_alpha   90.00
_cell.angle_beta   90.00
_cell.angle_gamma   90.00
#
_symmetry.space_group_name_H-M   'P 1'
#
loop_
_entity.id
_entity.type
_entity.pdbx_description
1 polymer ?
#
loop_
_entity_poly.entity_id
_entity_poly.type
_entity_poly.pdbx_seq_one_letter_code
_entity_poly.pdbx_strand_id
1 'polypeptide(L)'
;MADVVDSMLDLMRRLPPTRTEENVQALIGISPDYADDLLGSVDQPLQLKTDRATGKEYLACDYNRDGESYRSPWSNEYDPPLDDGTVPTPKLRKLEIAANEAFDTYREMYV
;
A
#
# COMPACT_ATOMS: atom_id res chain seq x y z
N MET A 1 -5.98 6.08 -30.02
CA MET A 1 -4.73 5.67 -29.35
C MET A 1 -5.19 5.19 -27.99
N ALA A 2 -4.99 3.92 -27.64
CA ALA A 2 -5.39 3.45 -26.31
C ALA A 2 -4.60 4.26 -25.26
N ASP A 3 -5.25 4.58 -24.15
CA ASP A 3 -4.54 5.18 -23.02
C ASP A 3 -3.40 4.24 -22.60
N VAL A 4 -2.26 4.83 -22.22
CA VAL A 4 -1.08 4.08 -21.83
C VAL A 4 -1.41 3.25 -20.59
N VAL A 5 -2.14 3.83 -19.63
CA VAL A 5 -2.60 3.15 -18.42
C VAL A 5 -3.56 2.01 -18.76
N ASP A 6 -4.56 2.22 -19.64
CA ASP A 6 -5.45 1.15 -20.10
C ASP A 6 -4.68 -0.05 -20.68
N SER A 7 -3.61 0.23 -21.42
CA SER A 7 -2.76 -0.80 -22.02
C SER A 7 -1.93 -1.55 -20.98
N MET A 8 -1.42 -0.86 -19.96
CA MET A 8 -0.74 -1.48 -18.81
C MET A 8 -1.68 -2.37 -18.00
N LEU A 9 -2.91 -1.91 -17.74
CA LEU A 9 -3.92 -2.68 -17.01
C LEU A 9 -4.40 -3.91 -17.80
N ASP A 10 -4.50 -3.82 -19.13
CA ASP A 10 -4.74 -5.01 -19.96
C ASP A 10 -3.57 -6.01 -19.87
N LEU A 11 -2.33 -5.53 -19.83
CA LEU A 11 -1.16 -6.41 -19.66
C LEU A 11 -1.16 -7.10 -18.30
N MET A 12 -1.44 -6.38 -17.22
CA MET A 12 -1.51 -6.94 -15.86
C MET A 12 -2.59 -8.02 -15.71
N ARG A 13 -3.68 -7.95 -16.49
CA ARG A 13 -4.72 -9.00 -16.53
C ARG A 13 -4.31 -10.26 -17.29
N ARG A 14 -3.21 -10.23 -18.06
CA ARG A 14 -2.76 -11.32 -18.94
C ARG A 14 -1.44 -11.95 -18.51
N LEU A 15 -0.57 -11.19 -17.85
CA LEU A 15 0.70 -11.70 -17.33
C LEU A 15 0.48 -12.67 -16.16
N PRO A 16 1.45 -13.56 -15.87
CA PRO A 16 1.36 -14.46 -14.73
C PRO A 16 1.16 -13.69 -13.41
N PRO A 17 0.07 -13.94 -12.66
CA PRO A 17 -0.23 -13.19 -11.44
C PRO A 17 0.73 -13.48 -10.29
N THR A 18 1.50 -14.57 -10.37
CA THR A 18 2.55 -14.88 -9.38
C THR A 18 3.76 -13.93 -9.47
N ARG A 19 3.81 -13.07 -10.50
CA ARG A 19 4.90 -12.12 -10.74
C ARG A 19 4.40 -10.67 -10.74
N THR A 20 3.25 -10.39 -10.12
CA THR A 20 2.63 -9.06 -10.14
C THR A 20 3.59 -7.94 -9.75
N GLU A 21 4.34 -8.11 -8.65
CA GLU A 21 5.32 -7.10 -8.20
C GLU A 21 6.39 -6.83 -9.27
N GLU A 22 6.98 -7.89 -9.86
CA GLU A 22 7.97 -7.75 -10.93
C GLU A 22 7.39 -7.11 -12.20
N ASN A 23 6.16 -7.47 -12.56
CA ASN A 23 5.48 -6.96 -13.74
C ASN A 23 5.17 -5.45 -13.58
N VAL A 24 4.69 -5.03 -12.40
CA VAL A 24 4.43 -3.63 -12.08
C VAL A 24 5.74 -2.83 -12.14
N GLN A 25 6.82 -3.32 -11.51
CA GLN A 25 8.13 -2.65 -11.55
C GLN A 25 8.68 -2.54 -12.98
N ALA A 26 8.51 -3.57 -13.81
CA ALA A 26 8.92 -3.52 -15.21
C ALA A 26 8.13 -2.47 -16.01
N LEU A 27 6.82 -2.35 -15.77
CA LEU A 27 5.97 -1.34 -16.42
C LEU A 27 6.32 0.08 -15.99
N ILE A 28 6.58 0.29 -14.70
CA ILE A 28 7.09 1.57 -14.16
C ILE A 28 8.43 1.93 -14.82
N GLY A 29 9.34 0.96 -14.97
CA GLY A 29 10.62 1.19 -15.63
C GLY A 29 10.51 1.56 -17.11
N ILE A 30 9.45 1.10 -17.79
CA ILE A 30 9.18 1.44 -19.20
C ILE A 30 8.56 2.85 -19.33
N SER A 31 7.64 3.21 -18.44
CA SER A 31 6.98 4.52 -18.49
C SER A 31 6.82 5.12 -17.08
N PRO A 32 7.89 5.75 -16.56
CA PRO A 32 7.91 6.27 -15.19
C PRO A 32 6.86 7.34 -14.91
N ASP A 33 6.45 8.10 -15.94
CA ASP A 33 5.47 9.19 -15.82
C ASP A 33 4.06 8.72 -15.39
N TYR A 34 3.78 7.40 -15.50
CA TYR A 34 2.49 6.80 -15.12
C TYR A 34 2.60 5.91 -13.87
N ALA A 35 3.70 6.01 -13.12
CA ALA A 35 3.93 5.15 -11.96
C ALA A 35 2.82 5.28 -10.91
N ASP A 36 2.43 6.52 -10.58
CA ASP A 36 1.40 6.80 -9.55
C ASP A 36 0.03 6.26 -9.98
N ASP A 37 -0.35 6.47 -11.24
CA ASP A 37 -1.63 5.96 -11.79
C ASP A 37 -1.67 4.43 -11.78
N LEU A 38 -0.55 3.78 -12.12
CA LEU A 38 -0.45 2.33 -12.14
C LEU A 38 -0.47 1.73 -10.74
N LEU A 39 0.33 2.28 -9.82
CA LEU A 39 0.41 1.83 -8.42
C LEU A 39 -0.93 2.00 -7.69
N GLY A 40 -1.66 3.10 -7.97
CA GLY A 40 -3.00 3.33 -7.45
C GLY A 40 -4.10 2.44 -8.06
N SER A 41 -3.83 1.78 -9.19
CA SER A 41 -4.82 1.00 -9.95
C SER A 41 -4.58 -0.52 -9.95
N VAL A 42 -3.40 -0.97 -9.52
CA VAL A 42 -3.01 -2.38 -9.56
C VAL A 42 -2.75 -2.90 -8.16
N ASP A 43 -3.61 -3.80 -7.69
CA ASP A 43 -3.43 -4.49 -6.42
C ASP A 43 -2.17 -5.35 -6.45
N GLN A 44 -1.35 -5.20 -5.41
CA GLN A 44 -0.17 -6.03 -5.17
C GLN A 44 -0.40 -6.89 -3.91
N PRO A 45 0.26 -8.06 -3.80
CA PRO A 45 0.21 -8.86 -2.58
C PRO A 45 0.57 -8.02 -1.34
N LEU A 46 -0.24 -8.13 -0.28
CA LEU A 46 0.00 -7.40 0.95
C LEU A 46 1.26 -7.91 1.63
N GLN A 47 2.14 -6.99 2.01
CA GLN A 47 3.39 -7.32 2.70
C GLN A 47 3.20 -7.20 4.21
N LEU A 48 3.74 -8.14 4.98
CA LEU A 48 3.72 -8.08 6.44
C LEU A 48 4.95 -7.31 6.94
N LYS A 49 4.73 -6.28 7.76
CA LYS A 49 5.77 -5.51 8.43
C LYS A 49 5.52 -5.48 9.94
N THR A 50 6.56 -5.19 10.72
CA THR A 50 6.45 -5.05 12.18
C THR A 50 6.69 -3.61 12.57
N ASP A 51 5.76 -3.04 13.33
CA ASP A 51 5.93 -1.73 13.96
C ASP A 51 6.96 -1.83 15.09
N ARG A 52 8.07 -1.10 14.97
CA ARG A 52 9.16 -1.15 15.93
C ARG A 52 8.81 -0.53 17.29
N ALA A 53 7.86 0.42 17.32
CA ALA A 53 7.47 1.10 18.55
C ALA A 53 6.49 0.24 19.38
N THR A 54 5.60 -0.49 18.71
CA THR A 54 4.55 -1.27 19.39
C THR A 54 4.79 -2.78 19.39
N GLY A 55 5.69 -3.29 18.53
CA GLY A 55 5.94 -4.71 18.33
C GLY A 55 4.84 -5.44 17.56
N LYS A 56 3.80 -4.74 17.10
CA LYS A 56 2.67 -5.31 16.38
C LYS A 56 2.94 -5.42 14.89
N GLU A 57 2.40 -6.45 14.26
CA GLU A 57 2.45 -6.58 12.80
C GLU A 57 1.39 -5.69 12.13
N TYR A 58 1.69 -5.21 10.92
CA TYR A 58 0.77 -4.46 10.08
C TYR A 58 0.97 -4.80 8.60
N LEU A 59 -0.06 -4.55 7.80
CA LEU A 59 -0.03 -4.78 6.36
C LEU A 59 0.49 -3.53 5.65
N ALA A 60 1.43 -3.73 4.74
CA ALA A 60 2.06 -2.72 3.90
C ALA A 60 1.55 -2.86 2.46
N CYS A 61 1.11 -1.73 1.91
CA CYS A 61 0.61 -1.56 0.55
C CYS A 61 0.83 -0.12 0.10
N ASP A 62 0.42 0.22 -1.12
CA ASP A 62 0.61 1.56 -1.67
C ASP A 62 -0.13 2.65 -0.88
N TYR A 63 -1.30 2.34 -0.32
CA TYR A 63 -2.13 3.30 0.43
C TYR A 63 -1.51 3.80 1.75
N ASN A 64 -0.55 3.07 2.32
CA ASN A 64 0.20 3.52 3.49
C ASN A 64 1.69 3.71 3.19
N ARG A 65 2.06 3.81 1.91
CA ARG A 65 3.43 4.05 1.45
C ARG A 65 3.66 5.55 1.20
N ASP A 66 4.86 6.00 1.51
CA ASP A 66 5.37 7.30 1.09
C ASP A 66 6.87 7.12 0.77
N GLY A 67 7.26 7.34 -0.50
CA GLY A 67 8.57 6.93 -1.00
C GLY A 67 8.84 5.45 -0.78
N GLU A 68 9.84 5.12 0.03
CA GLU A 68 10.20 3.73 0.39
C GLU A 68 9.72 3.32 1.79
N SER A 69 9.02 4.20 2.49
CA SER A 69 8.58 4.00 3.86
C SER A 69 7.10 3.68 3.95
N TYR A 70 6.72 2.97 5.00
CA TYR A 70 5.34 2.57 5.25
C TYR A 70 4.89 3.04 6.63
N ARG A 71 3.69 3.62 6.72
CA ARG A 71 3.10 4.11 7.97
C ARG A 71 2.41 2.96 8.71
N SER A 72 2.83 2.74 9.96
CA SER A 72 2.14 1.82 10.86
C SER A 72 0.79 2.39 11.31
N PRO A 73 -0.30 1.61 11.28
CA PRO A 73 -1.58 2.04 11.85
C PRO A 73 -1.54 2.11 13.39
N TRP A 74 -0.55 1.51 14.05
CA TRP A 74 -0.46 1.48 15.51
C TRP A 74 0.26 2.71 16.06
N SER A 75 1.54 2.89 15.74
CA SER A 75 2.35 4.04 16.17
C SER A 75 2.05 5.32 15.40
N ASN A 76 1.48 5.22 14.20
CA ASN A 76 1.37 6.33 13.23
C ASN A 76 2.72 6.81 12.68
N GLU A 77 3.78 6.02 12.85
CA GLU A 77 5.13 6.35 12.39
C GLU A 77 5.46 5.61 11.08
N TYR A 78 6.31 6.22 10.27
CA TYR A 78 6.86 5.62 9.06
C TYR A 78 8.12 4.77 9.38
N ASP A 79 8.27 3.63 8.72
CA ASP A 79 9.53 2.85 8.70
C ASP A 79 9.96 2.57 7.24
N PRO A 80 11.16 3.03 6.81
CA PRO A 80 12.10 3.92 7.52
C PRO A 80 11.50 5.27 7.96
N PRO A 81 12.05 5.94 8.99
CA PRO A 81 11.54 7.24 9.45
C PRO A 81 11.50 8.30 8.34
N LEU A 82 10.40 9.05 8.29
CA LEU A 82 10.20 10.19 7.39
C LEU A 82 9.66 11.38 8.19
N ASP A 83 10.26 12.56 7.97
CA ASP A 83 9.86 13.79 8.66
C ASP A 83 8.67 14.50 7.98
N ASP A 84 8.49 14.30 6.67
CA ASP A 84 7.49 14.95 5.82
C ASP A 84 6.47 13.98 5.20
N GLY A 85 6.36 12.77 5.76
CA GLY A 85 5.42 11.76 5.29
C GLY A 85 3.95 12.17 5.47
N THR A 86 3.09 11.70 4.56
CA THR A 86 1.66 12.01 4.58
C THR A 86 0.95 11.41 5.79
N VAL A 87 0.41 12.26 6.68
CA VAL A 87 -0.33 11.81 7.87
C VAL A 87 -1.80 12.24 7.84
N PRO A 88 -2.72 11.41 8.37
CA PRO A 88 -4.13 11.78 8.46
C PRO A 88 -4.33 12.95 9.43
N THR A 89 -5.35 13.77 9.16
CA THR A 89 -5.76 14.83 10.10
C THR A 89 -6.12 14.24 11.48
N PRO A 90 -6.04 15.02 12.59
CA PRO A 90 -6.35 14.50 13.92
C PRO A 90 -7.74 13.88 14.05
N LYS A 91 -8.72 14.40 13.32
CA LYS A 91 -10.08 13.83 13.27
C LYS A 91 -10.10 12.48 12.56
N LEU A 92 -9.41 12.38 11.41
CA LEU A 92 -9.35 11.14 10.63
C LEU A 92 -8.52 10.07 11.34
N ARG A 93 -7.43 10.44 12.02
CA ARG A 93 -6.62 9.52 12.83
C ARG A 93 -7.42 8.87 13.96
N LYS A 94 -8.29 9.62 14.64
CA LYS A 94 -9.19 9.04 15.66
C LYS A 94 -10.13 7.98 15.07
N LEU A 95 -10.66 8.25 13.89
CA LEU A 95 -11.53 7.30 13.18
C LEU A 95 -10.72 6.07 12.72
N GLU A 96 -9.51 6.28 12.20
CA GLU A 96 -8.59 5.21 11.79
C GLU A 96 -8.27 4.26 12.95
N ILE A 97 -7.98 4.78 14.15
CA ILE A 97 -7.72 3.94 15.34
C ILE A 97 -8.94 3.09 15.69
N ALA A 98 -10.13 3.70 15.77
CA ALA A 98 -11.37 2.98 16.05
C ALA A 98 -11.70 1.92 14.98
N ALA A 99 -11.43 2.24 13.71
CA ALA A 99 -11.60 1.29 12.60
C ALA A 99 -10.63 0.12 12.72
N ASN A 100 -9.35 0.35 13.02
CA ASN A 100 -8.38 -0.73 13.22
C ASN A 100 -8.80 -1.68 14.35
N GLU A 101 -9.27 -1.16 15.48
CA GLU A 101 -9.78 -2.00 16.58
C GLU A 101 -11.00 -2.85 16.16
N ALA A 102 -11.95 -2.24 15.44
CA ALA A 102 -13.14 -2.94 14.96
C ALA A 102 -12.80 -4.03 13.93
N PHE A 103 -11.91 -3.74 12.97
CA PHE A 103 -11.50 -4.69 11.94
C PHE A 103 -10.58 -5.78 12.48
N ASP A 104 -9.79 -5.52 13.52
CA ASP A 104 -9.00 -6.55 14.19
C ASP A 104 -9.92 -7.56 14.90
N THR A 105 -10.98 -7.08 15.56
CA THR A 105 -12.03 -7.94 16.12
C THR A 105 -12.73 -8.74 15.01
N TYR A 106 -13.06 -8.10 13.88
CA TYR A 106 -13.65 -8.80 12.73
C TYR A 106 -12.74 -9.90 12.18
N ARG A 107 -11.45 -9.63 12.06
CA ARG A 107 -10.44 -10.61 11.63
C ARG A 107 -10.46 -11.84 12.54
N GLU A 108 -10.47 -11.65 13.86
CA GLU A 108 -10.53 -12.76 14.82
C GLU A 108 -11.82 -13.58 14.74
N MET A 109 -12.93 -12.99 14.32
CA MET A 109 -14.21 -13.70 14.18
C MET A 109 -14.31 -14.59 12.92
N TYR A 110 -13.48 -14.34 11.90
CA TYR A 110 -13.57 -15.00 10.59
C TYR A 110 -12.31 -15.77 10.19
N VAL A 111 -11.32 -15.83 11.08
CA VAL A 111 -10.13 -16.70 11.00
C VAL A 111 -10.37 -17.97 11.79
#